data_AF-A0A3N5PW77-F1
#
_entry.id   AF-A0A3N5PW77-F1
#
_cell.length_a   1.000
_cell.length_b   1.000
_cell.length_c   1.000
_cell.angle_alpha   90.00
_cell.angle_beta   90.00
_cell.angle_gamma   90.00
#
_symmetry.space_group_name_H-M   'P 1'
#
loop_
_entity.id
_entity.type
_entity.pdbx_description
1 polymer ?
#
loop_
_entity_poly.entity_id
_entity_poly.type
_entity_poly.pdbx_seq_one_letter_code
_entity_poly.pdbx_strand_id
1 'polypeptide(L)'
;MASVTQREPAEFFVVGGPVQPERRCYVERAADRRLGEALRAKRLCCVLGPAASGKSSLLLRAAETLRASGTLVANVDLRRMA
;
A
#
# COMPACT_ATOMS: atom_id res chain seq x y z
N MET A 1 -27.61 0.57 23.44
CA MET A 1 -27.11 -0.64 22.76
C MET A 1 -26.73 -0.24 21.34
N ALA A 2 -25.43 -0.07 21.05
CA ALA A 2 -24.98 0.29 19.72
C ALA A 2 -24.95 -0.96 18.84
N SER A 3 -25.69 -0.93 17.74
CA SER A 3 -25.73 -1.99 16.73
C SER A 3 -24.33 -2.25 16.20
N VAL A 4 -23.83 -3.47 16.38
CA VAL A 4 -22.63 -3.95 15.71
C VAL A 4 -23.01 -4.19 14.25
N THR A 5 -22.82 -3.19 13.41
CA THR A 5 -23.00 -3.33 11.97
C THR A 5 -22.03 -4.40 11.46
N GLN A 6 -22.54 -5.59 11.14
CA GLN A 6 -21.77 -6.64 10.49
C GLN A 6 -21.34 -6.13 9.11
N ARG A 7 -20.09 -5.66 9.00
CA ARG A 7 -19.47 -5.30 7.72
C ARG A 7 -19.00 -6.56 7.01
N GLU A 8 -19.28 -6.66 5.72
CA GLU A 8 -18.96 -7.85 4.93
C GLU A 8 -17.46 -8.20 5.00
N PRO A 9 -17.09 -9.49 5.10
CA PRO A 9 -15.70 -9.95 5.12
C PRO A 9 -14.85 -9.40 3.97
N ALA A 10 -15.47 -9.18 2.81
CA ALA A 10 -14.84 -8.65 1.61
C ALA A 10 -14.35 -7.20 1.75
N GLU A 11 -14.84 -6.43 2.73
CA GLU A 11 -14.31 -5.09 3.06
C GLU A 11 -13.05 -5.18 3.93
N PHE A 12 -12.94 -6.22 4.76
CA PHE A 12 -11.80 -6.38 5.66
C PHE A 12 -10.59 -6.96 4.94
N PHE A 13 -10.72 -8.13 4.30
CA PHE A 13 -9.60 -8.85 3.70
C PHE A 13 -10.02 -9.55 2.39
N VAL A 14 -9.11 -9.59 1.41
CA VAL A 14 -9.29 -10.32 0.16
C VAL A 14 -8.08 -11.22 -0.06
N VAL A 15 -8.37 -12.47 -0.44
CA VAL A 15 -7.35 -13.46 -0.75
C VAL A 15 -6.72 -13.14 -2.11
N GLY A 16 -5.39 -13.16 -2.16
CA GLY A 16 -4.63 -12.92 -3.39
C GLY A 16 -4.37 -11.43 -3.66
N GLY A 17 -3.27 -11.18 -4.36
CA GLY A 17 -2.84 -9.82 -4.68
C GLY A 17 -2.34 -9.01 -3.45
N PRO A 18 -2.06 -7.72 -3.64
CA PRO A 18 -1.70 -6.83 -2.55
C PRO A 18 -2.90 -6.46 -1.69
N VAL A 19 -2.70 -6.41 -0.37
CA VAL A 19 -3.60 -5.71 0.56
C VAL A 19 -3.64 -4.23 0.16
N GLN A 20 -4.84 -3.72 -0.11
CA GLN A 20 -5.08 -2.31 -0.45
C GLN A 20 -4.94 -1.43 0.79
N PRO A 21 -4.45 -0.20 0.64
CA PRO A 21 -4.04 0.61 1.79
C PRO A 21 -5.21 1.17 2.62
N GLU A 22 -6.41 1.28 2.05
CA GLU A 22 -7.64 1.68 2.74
C GLU A 22 -8.26 0.55 3.59
N ARG A 23 -7.79 -0.70 3.45
CA ARG A 23 -8.36 -1.85 4.15
C ARG A 23 -7.91 -1.88 5.60
N ARG A 24 -8.86 -2.12 6.50
CA ARG A 24 -8.61 -2.21 7.96
C ARG A 24 -7.70 -3.36 8.38
N CYS A 25 -7.48 -4.36 7.51
CA CYS A 25 -6.50 -5.42 7.77
C CYS A 25 -5.06 -5.02 7.43
N TYR A 26 -4.85 -3.83 6.85
CA TYR A 26 -3.50 -3.34 6.58
C TYR A 26 -2.78 -3.06 7.90
N VAL A 27 -1.62 -3.68 8.07
CA VAL A 27 -0.73 -3.42 9.21
C VAL A 27 0.41 -2.52 8.74
N GLU A 28 0.47 -1.31 9.30
CA GLU A 28 1.57 -0.39 9.05
C GLU A 28 2.89 -0.95 9.57
N ARG A 29 3.95 -0.77 8.78
CA ARG A 29 5.30 -1.25 9.08
C ARG A 29 6.25 -0.07 9.18
N ALA A 30 7.43 -0.29 9.77
CA ALA A 30 8.49 0.72 9.76
C ALA A 30 8.90 1.16 8.34
N ALA A 31 8.71 0.30 7.34
CA ALA A 31 9.00 0.58 5.94
C ALA A 31 8.07 1.65 5.33
N ASP A 32 6.81 1.76 5.77
CA ASP A 32 5.85 2.74 5.27
C ASP A 32 6.33 4.17 5.50
N ARG A 33 6.72 4.46 6.75
CA ARG A 33 7.29 5.76 7.12
C ARG A 33 8.60 6.03 6.38
N ARG A 34 9.55 5.08 6.40
CA ARG A 34 10.86 5.24 5.75
C ARG A 34 10.76 5.51 4.26
N LEU A 35 9.90 4.77 3.57
CA LEU A 35 9.67 4.94 2.14
C LEU A 35 9.02 6.30 1.86
N GLY A 36 7.99 6.67 2.62
CA GLY A 36 7.33 7.97 2.48
C GLY A 36 8.28 9.15 2.66
N GLU A 37 9.11 9.13 3.70
CA GLU A 37 10.14 10.15 3.95
C GLU A 37 11.15 10.24 2.80
N ALA A 38 11.68 9.10 2.34
CA ALA A 38 12.65 9.07 1.26
C ALA A 38 12.07 9.56 -0.09
N LEU A 39 10.82 9.19 -0.40
CA LEU A 39 10.14 9.64 -1.62
C LEU A 39 9.84 11.14 -1.59
N ARG A 40 9.42 11.70 -0.44
CA ARG A 40 9.28 13.17 -0.29
C ARG A 40 10.61 13.90 -0.45
N ALA A 41 11.70 13.28 -0.04
CA ALA A 41 13.06 13.77 -0.30
C ALA A 41 13.54 13.53 -1.75
N LYS A 42 12.66 13.11 -2.67
CA LYS A 42 12.94 12.86 -4.10
C LYS A 42 14.06 11.84 -4.32
N ARG A 43 14.20 10.85 -3.43
CA ARG A 43 15.22 9.80 -3.54
C ARG A 43 14.72 8.61 -4.37
N LEU A 44 15.63 8.03 -5.14
CA LEU A 44 15.42 6.69 -5.72
C LEU A 44 15.39 5.65 -4.59
N CYS A 45 14.32 4.86 -4.54
CA CYS A 45 14.09 3.85 -3.51
C CYS A 45 13.90 2.47 -4.14
N CYS A 46 14.73 1.50 -3.75
CA CYS A 46 14.60 0.10 -4.16
C CYS A 46 14.04 -0.73 -3.00
N VAL A 47 12.83 -1.29 -3.17
CA VAL A 47 12.19 -2.16 -2.17
C VAL A 47 12.43 -3.62 -2.52
N LEU A 48 13.32 -4.28 -1.78
CA LEU A 48 13.72 -5.66 -2.01
C LEU A 48 13.14 -6.58 -0.93
N GLY A 49 12.77 -7.80 -1.33
CA GLY A 49 12.32 -8.83 -0.40
C GLY A 49 11.63 -10.02 -1.08
N PRO A 50 11.37 -11.11 -0.34
CA PRO A 50 10.80 -12.35 -0.87
C PRO A 50 9.44 -12.16 -1.55
N ALA A 51 9.02 -13.12 -2.38
CA ALA A 51 7.67 -13.14 -2.93
C ALA A 51 6.62 -13.05 -1.81
N ALA A 52 5.49 -12.38 -2.10
CA ALA A 52 4.39 -12.19 -1.15
C ALA A 52 4.73 -11.49 0.19
N SER A 53 5.91 -10.87 0.35
CA SER A 53 6.27 -10.14 1.59
C SER A 53 5.56 -8.79 1.80
N GLY A 54 4.59 -8.43 0.95
CA GLY A 54 3.85 -7.17 1.07
C GLY A 54 4.47 -5.95 0.36
N LYS A 55 5.47 -6.15 -0.52
CA LYS A 55 6.11 -5.07 -1.30
C LYS A 55 5.10 -4.27 -2.15
N SER A 56 4.21 -4.95 -2.85
CA SER A 56 3.18 -4.29 -3.66
C SER A 56 2.17 -3.54 -2.78
N SER A 57 1.81 -4.06 -1.60
CA SER A 57 1.00 -3.33 -0.62
C SER A 57 1.69 -2.08 -0.09
N LEU A 58 3.00 -2.15 0.15
CA LEU A 58 3.81 -0.98 0.54
C LEU A 58 3.84 0.08 -0.57
N LEU A 59 4.00 -0.33 -1.84
CA LEU A 59 3.95 0.59 -2.99
C LEU A 59 2.59 1.32 -3.05
N LEU A 60 1.49 0.58 -2.92
CA LEU A 60 0.14 1.16 -2.98
C LEU A 60 -0.11 2.12 -1.81
N ARG A 61 0.33 1.80 -0.58
CA ARG A 61 0.25 2.68 0.58
C ARG A 61 1.06 3.96 0.41
N ALA A 62 2.27 3.85 -0.12
CA ALA A 62 3.10 5.02 -0.42
C ALA A 62 2.46 5.90 -1.50
N ALA A 63 1.89 5.29 -2.55
CA ALA A 63 1.18 6.01 -3.60
C ALA A 63 -0.05 6.75 -3.08
N GLU A 64 -0.87 6.12 -2.23
CA GLU A 64 -2.01 6.76 -1.56
C GLU A 64 -1.55 7.94 -0.71
N THR A 65 -0.52 7.74 0.13
CA THR A 65 0.02 8.78 1.01
C THR A 65 0.54 10.00 0.24
N LEU A 66 1.24 9.76 -0.88
CA LEU A 66 1.75 10.84 -1.73
C LEU A 66 0.62 11.59 -2.44
N ARG A 67 -0.40 10.89 -2.95
CA ARG A 67 -1.59 11.51 -3.54
C ARG A 67 -2.35 12.36 -2.53
N ALA A 68 -2.50 11.89 -1.30
CA ALA A 68 -3.12 12.65 -0.21
C ALA A 68 -2.35 13.94 0.11
N SER A 69 -1.04 14.00 -0.17
CA SER A 69 -0.23 15.21 -0.05
C SER A 69 -0.20 16.09 -1.32
N GLY A 70 -1.07 15.82 -2.30
CA GLY A 70 -1.14 16.58 -3.56
C GLY A 70 -0.07 16.20 -4.60
N THR A 71 0.68 15.13 -4.37
CA THR A 71 1.69 14.64 -5.34
C THR A 71 1.02 13.74 -6.38
N LEU A 72 1.28 14.00 -7.67
CA LEU A 72 0.87 13.10 -8.75
C LEU A 72 1.71 11.81 -8.72
N VAL A 73 1.06 10.65 -8.83
CA VAL A 73 1.72 9.34 -8.74
C VAL A 73 1.24 8.41 -9.86
N ALA A 74 2.19 7.90 -10.66
CA ALA A 74 1.98 6.84 -11.63
C ALA A 74 2.59 5.51 -11.13
N ASN A 75 1.82 4.42 -11.23
CA ASN A 75 2.30 3.07 -10.94
C ASN A 75 2.44 2.30 -12.26
N VAL A 76 3.60 1.69 -12.49
CA VAL A 76 3.90 0.96 -13.73
C VAL A 76 4.19 -0.50 -13.39
N ASP A 77 3.40 -1.44 -13.93
CA ASP A 77 3.68 -2.88 -13.82
C ASP A 77 4.52 -3.33 -15.01
N LEU A 78 5.84 -3.34 -14.80
CA LEU A 78 6.81 -3.73 -15.82
C LEU A 78 6.62 -5.16 -16.33
N ARG A 79 5.96 -6.05 -15.56
CA ARG A 79 5.72 -7.43 -15.98
C ARG A 79 4.66 -7.56 -17.07
N ARG A 80 3.84 -6.52 -17.26
CA ARG A 80 2.79 -6.47 -18.29
C ARG A 80 3.19 -5.68 -19.53
N MET A 81 4.42 -5.16 -19.55
CA MET A 81 4.96 -4.34 -20.65
C MET A 81 5.85 -5.14 -21.61
N ALA A 82 6.10 -6.42 -21.33
CA ALA A 82 6.88 -7.33 -22.16
C ALA A 82 5.96 -8.39 -22.79
#